data_AF-A0A2E2RCE5-F1
#
_entry.id   AF-A0A2E2RCE5-F1
#
_cell.length_a   1.000
_cell.length_b   1.000
_cell.length_c   1.000
_cell.angle_alpha   90.00
_cell.angle_beta   90.00
_cell.angle_gamma   90.00
#
_symmetry.space_group_name_H-M   'P 1'
#
loop_
_entity.id
_entity.type
_entity.pdbx_description
1 polymer ?
#
loop_
_entity_poly.entity_id
_entity_poly.type
_entity_poly.pdbx_seq_one_letter_code
_entity_poly.pdbx_strand_id
1 'polypeptide(L)'
;MNDIFISYAHLDDQALDEDQKGWITKFHRVLQVKLGQLLGEQATIWRDEKLSGSDVYDDKIVNEFKNAKVMISVLSPRYLKSEWCNRELNEFYKAAENETGIRIGDKSRLIKVVKTPFDADEASDHLPKIFEAILGFDFFEQDPDSGKVVEFDEAFGSRAKQNYFSRIYDLASEIAGILKNMQGGSAQTQTEPLAKTGKTVYLAAVTSDIQSGREKLFRELSDRGHHVLPDRPLPTSGIEFTEAVREMLNKADYSIHLVGQKYGMIPEDASHSITKIQNDLAVERIQPDQEFRRFIWMPRPMVTDDERQQKFITQLQEDPNAHRGAELMEDSLDNFRDYVVEKLKEKPEQKESTIAPNDSSTSSVYLIFDQKDDEKVGQLEDYLFDKGLEVMVPSFDGEEADIKQAHIERMIYCDAVLIFYGNADRSWVDMKLMNLMKAPGYGRINPYQAKTVYLAPPMDRRKQRYRTHAAEVVVQEGEAFDPALLDSFISTLKK
;
A
#
# COMPACT_ATOMS: atom_id res chain seq x y z
N MET A 1 17.71 -31.30 -12.58
CA MET A 1 16.35 -31.37 -12.00
C MET A 1 15.80 -29.96 -12.08
N ASN A 2 14.75 -29.75 -12.87
CA ASN A 2 14.19 -28.42 -13.09
C ASN A 2 13.29 -28.04 -11.91
N ASP A 3 13.33 -26.78 -11.50
CA ASP A 3 12.41 -26.29 -10.47
C ASP A 3 11.04 -26.04 -11.08
N ILE A 4 11.00 -25.54 -12.31
CA ILE A 4 9.75 -25.10 -12.95
C ILE A 4 9.71 -25.60 -14.38
N PHE A 5 8.55 -26.11 -14.80
CA PHE A 5 8.23 -26.39 -16.19
C PHE A 5 7.14 -25.46 -16.70
N ILE A 6 7.35 -24.81 -17.85
CA ILE A 6 6.34 -24.01 -18.55
C ILE A 6 5.78 -24.83 -19.71
N SER A 7 4.53 -25.26 -19.58
CA SER A 7 3.73 -25.86 -20.66
C SER A 7 2.96 -24.76 -21.39
N TYR A 8 3.07 -24.77 -22.72
CA TYR A 8 2.45 -23.79 -23.59
C TYR A 8 2.28 -24.35 -25.00
N ALA A 9 1.42 -23.74 -25.81
CA ALA A 9 1.36 -24.05 -27.24
C ALA A 9 2.37 -23.22 -28.03
N HIS A 10 3.20 -23.81 -28.89
CA HIS A 10 4.23 -23.08 -29.65
C HIS A 10 3.72 -21.89 -30.46
N LEU A 11 2.47 -21.94 -30.93
CA LEU A 11 1.85 -20.82 -31.64
C LEU A 11 1.76 -19.55 -30.77
N ASP A 12 1.61 -19.71 -29.45
CA ASP A 12 1.58 -18.61 -28.49
C ASP A 12 2.95 -17.93 -28.28
N ASP A 13 4.03 -18.54 -28.76
CA ASP A 13 5.38 -17.97 -28.75
C ASP A 13 5.84 -17.46 -30.13
N GLN A 14 4.94 -17.39 -31.10
CA GLN A 14 5.24 -16.70 -32.35
C GLN A 14 5.18 -15.19 -32.14
N ALA A 15 6.24 -14.49 -32.56
CA ALA A 15 6.27 -13.04 -32.54
C ALA A 15 5.48 -12.48 -33.73
N LEU A 16 4.82 -11.33 -33.53
CA LEU A 16 4.12 -10.62 -34.60
C LEU A 16 5.10 -9.92 -35.56
N ASP A 17 6.28 -9.55 -35.07
CA ASP A 17 7.36 -8.92 -35.83
C ASP A 17 8.62 -9.80 -35.76
N GLU A 18 9.38 -9.91 -36.87
CA GLU A 18 10.59 -10.75 -36.96
C GLU A 18 11.69 -10.35 -35.97
N ASP A 19 11.76 -9.06 -35.60
CA ASP A 19 12.75 -8.52 -34.64
C ASP A 19 12.34 -8.72 -33.17
N GLN A 20 11.14 -9.22 -32.91
CA GLN A 20 10.61 -9.41 -31.56
C GLN A 20 10.72 -10.86 -31.11
N LYS A 21 10.84 -11.06 -29.79
CA LYS A 21 10.67 -12.37 -29.17
C LYS A 21 9.17 -12.64 -28.91
N GLY A 22 8.79 -13.91 -28.99
CA GLY A 22 7.44 -14.34 -28.66
C GLY A 22 7.07 -14.14 -27.19
N TRP A 23 5.77 -14.22 -26.92
CA TRP A 23 5.20 -13.94 -25.60
C TRP A 23 5.77 -14.87 -24.52
N ILE A 24 5.91 -16.17 -24.82
CA ILE A 24 6.40 -17.18 -23.88
C ILE A 24 7.89 -16.98 -23.61
N THR A 25 8.65 -16.59 -24.63
CA THR A 25 10.09 -16.29 -24.51
C THR A 25 10.30 -15.10 -23.58
N LYS A 26 9.51 -14.03 -23.76
CA LYS A 26 9.52 -12.87 -22.86
C LYS A 26 9.10 -13.27 -21.45
N PHE A 27 8.02 -14.03 -21.31
CA PHE A 27 7.48 -14.48 -20.04
C PHE A 27 8.50 -15.29 -19.24
N HIS A 28 9.13 -16.30 -19.86
CA HIS A 28 10.18 -17.11 -19.26
C HIS A 28 11.32 -16.20 -18.76
N ARG A 29 11.85 -15.31 -19.61
CA ARG A 29 12.96 -14.43 -19.23
C ARG A 29 12.63 -13.58 -18.00
N VAL A 30 11.47 -12.92 -17.99
CA VAL A 30 11.09 -12.03 -16.89
C VAL A 30 10.84 -12.82 -15.62
N LEU A 31 10.16 -13.95 -15.71
CA LEU A 31 9.89 -14.84 -14.59
C LEU A 31 11.19 -15.38 -13.98
N GLN A 32 12.16 -15.80 -14.81
CA GLN A 32 13.46 -16.29 -14.37
C GLN A 32 14.24 -15.23 -13.58
N VAL A 33 14.28 -14.00 -14.11
CA VAL A 33 14.94 -12.87 -13.42
C VAL A 33 14.28 -12.62 -12.06
N LYS A 34 12.94 -12.63 -12.01
CA LYS A 34 12.22 -12.30 -10.77
C LYS A 34 12.30 -13.39 -9.72
N LEU A 35 12.21 -14.65 -10.12
CA LEU A 35 12.44 -15.77 -9.21
C LEU A 35 13.87 -15.76 -8.68
N GLY A 36 14.87 -15.44 -9.52
CA GLY A 36 16.24 -15.25 -9.07
C GLY A 36 16.38 -14.22 -7.95
N GLN A 37 15.65 -13.11 -8.07
CA GLN A 37 15.63 -12.06 -7.05
C GLN A 37 14.93 -12.50 -5.75
N LEU A 38 13.83 -13.26 -5.84
CA LEU A 38 13.02 -13.69 -4.70
C LEU A 38 13.60 -14.89 -3.93
N LEU A 39 14.30 -15.78 -4.63
CA LEU A 39 14.93 -16.97 -4.06
C LEU A 39 16.36 -16.70 -3.60
N GLY A 40 17.02 -15.66 -4.13
CA GLY A 40 18.45 -15.40 -3.90
C GLY A 40 19.38 -16.32 -4.71
N GLU A 41 18.82 -17.25 -5.49
CA GLU A 41 19.51 -18.16 -6.40
C GLU A 41 18.72 -18.29 -7.72
N GLN A 42 19.38 -18.66 -8.81
CA GLN A 42 18.68 -18.84 -10.08
C GLN A 42 17.84 -20.12 -10.05
N ALA A 43 16.51 -19.96 -10.17
CA ALA A 43 15.60 -21.07 -10.44
C ALA A 43 15.86 -21.66 -11.83
N THR A 44 15.85 -22.98 -11.91
CA THR A 44 15.96 -23.68 -13.20
C THR A 44 14.57 -23.78 -13.81
N ILE A 45 14.29 -22.91 -14.78
CA ILE A 45 13.05 -22.92 -15.55
C ILE A 45 13.31 -23.64 -16.87
N TRP A 46 12.50 -24.64 -17.15
CA TRP A 46 12.53 -25.37 -18.40
C TRP A 46 11.24 -25.13 -19.18
N ARG A 47 11.37 -25.05 -20.50
CA ARG A 47 10.28 -25.02 -21.47
C ARG A 47 10.78 -25.73 -22.71
N ASP A 48 9.89 -26.36 -23.46
CA ASP A 48 10.30 -26.94 -24.72
C ASP A 48 10.37 -25.87 -25.84
N GLU A 49 11.47 -25.84 -26.57
CA GLU A 49 11.70 -24.89 -27.67
C GLU A 49 11.61 -25.55 -29.07
N LYS A 50 11.44 -26.88 -29.16
CA LYS A 50 11.67 -27.62 -30.41
C LYS A 50 10.66 -28.69 -30.80
N LEU A 51 9.62 -29.00 -30.02
CA LEU A 51 8.70 -30.08 -30.37
C LEU A 51 7.63 -29.61 -31.36
N SER A 52 7.80 -30.02 -32.60
CA SER A 52 6.69 -30.12 -33.54
C SER A 52 5.83 -31.34 -33.19
N GLY A 53 4.53 -31.30 -33.47
CA GLY A 53 3.61 -32.42 -33.18
C GLY A 53 3.92 -33.75 -33.90
N SER A 54 5.00 -33.80 -34.68
CA SER A 54 5.56 -34.99 -35.34
C SER A 54 6.82 -35.54 -34.68
N ASP A 55 7.37 -34.88 -33.66
CA ASP A 55 8.61 -35.31 -33.02
C ASP A 55 8.40 -36.55 -32.17
N VAL A 56 9.25 -37.56 -32.41
CA VAL A 56 9.22 -38.84 -31.71
C VAL A 56 9.53 -38.59 -30.24
N TYR A 57 8.63 -39.06 -29.40
CA TYR A 57 8.65 -39.11 -27.93
C TYR A 57 10.07 -39.37 -27.40
N ASP A 58 10.85 -38.31 -27.16
CA ASP A 58 12.16 -38.46 -26.52
C ASP A 58 11.87 -38.66 -25.04
N ASP A 59 12.01 -39.90 -24.55
CA ASP A 59 11.80 -40.29 -23.14
C ASP A 59 12.54 -39.36 -22.15
N LYS A 60 13.58 -38.66 -22.63
CA LYS A 60 14.28 -37.61 -21.90
C LYS A 60 13.38 -36.43 -21.52
N ILE A 61 12.54 -35.95 -22.43
CA ILE A 61 11.67 -34.78 -22.21
C ILE A 61 10.59 -35.12 -21.19
N VAL A 62 10.06 -36.35 -21.26
CA VAL A 62 9.05 -36.87 -20.33
C VAL A 62 9.58 -36.95 -18.90
N ASN A 63 10.86 -37.30 -18.73
CA ASN A 63 11.51 -37.29 -17.43
C ASN A 63 11.77 -35.87 -16.91
N GLU A 64 12.04 -34.89 -17.76
CA GLU A 64 12.34 -33.52 -17.33
C GLU A 64 11.11 -32.80 -16.75
N PHE A 65 9.91 -32.98 -17.32
CA PHE A 65 8.70 -32.38 -16.75
C PHE A 65 8.11 -33.18 -15.58
N LYS A 66 8.25 -34.52 -15.55
CA LYS A 66 7.80 -35.34 -14.41
C LYS A 66 8.52 -34.98 -13.11
N ASN A 67 9.79 -34.60 -13.20
CA ASN A 67 10.61 -34.22 -12.06
C ASN A 67 10.55 -32.73 -11.72
N ALA A 68 9.73 -31.94 -12.43
CA ALA A 68 9.58 -30.52 -12.13
C ALA A 68 8.87 -30.34 -10.77
N LYS A 69 9.36 -29.41 -9.96
CA LYS A 69 8.72 -29.06 -8.69
C LYS A 69 7.37 -28.37 -8.94
N VAL A 70 7.33 -27.42 -9.87
CA VAL A 70 6.14 -26.67 -10.25
C VAL A 70 5.91 -26.74 -11.76
N MET A 71 4.64 -26.85 -12.17
CA MET A 71 4.23 -26.75 -13.58
C MET A 71 3.36 -25.51 -13.78
N ILE A 72 3.72 -24.68 -14.75
CA ILE A 72 2.94 -23.54 -15.21
C ILE A 72 2.27 -23.93 -16.52
N SER A 73 0.94 -23.93 -16.56
CA SER A 73 0.17 -24.13 -17.80
C SER A 73 -0.29 -22.77 -18.33
N VAL A 74 0.29 -22.33 -19.44
CA VAL A 74 -0.09 -21.09 -20.14
C VAL A 74 -1.24 -21.40 -21.09
N LEU A 75 -2.45 -21.19 -20.62
CA LEU A 75 -3.69 -21.50 -21.29
C LEU A 75 -4.07 -20.43 -22.32
N SER A 76 -4.53 -20.92 -23.46
CA SER A 76 -5.08 -20.17 -24.60
C SER A 76 -6.05 -21.09 -25.35
N PRO A 77 -6.88 -20.57 -26.28
CA PRO A 77 -7.67 -21.41 -27.18
C PRO A 77 -6.82 -22.43 -27.95
N ARG A 78 -5.56 -22.10 -28.26
CA ARG A 78 -4.64 -23.02 -28.94
C ARG A 78 -4.13 -24.11 -28.00
N TYR A 79 -3.87 -23.79 -26.73
CA TYR A 79 -3.46 -24.76 -25.72
C TYR A 79 -4.48 -25.89 -25.58
N LEU A 80 -5.78 -25.55 -25.46
CA LEU A 80 -6.86 -26.54 -25.29
C LEU A 80 -6.92 -27.55 -26.45
N LYS A 81 -6.62 -27.07 -27.66
CA LYS A 81 -6.62 -27.87 -28.90
C LYS A 81 -5.30 -28.62 -29.14
N SER A 82 -4.33 -28.50 -28.24
CA SER A 82 -3.03 -29.16 -28.33
C SER A 82 -3.06 -30.49 -27.58
N GLU A 83 -3.10 -31.60 -28.33
CA GLU A 83 -2.99 -32.94 -27.73
C GLU A 83 -1.72 -33.09 -26.90
N TRP A 84 -0.63 -32.44 -27.34
CA TRP A 84 0.64 -32.44 -26.65
C TRP A 84 0.55 -31.78 -25.27
N CYS A 85 0.04 -30.55 -25.20
CA CYS A 85 -0.10 -29.81 -23.94
C CYS A 85 -1.03 -30.53 -22.96
N ASN A 86 -2.15 -31.07 -23.47
CA ASN A 86 -3.09 -31.86 -22.68
C ASN A 86 -2.43 -33.13 -22.13
N ARG A 87 -1.56 -33.78 -22.90
CA ARG A 87 -0.83 -34.97 -22.46
C ARG A 87 0.20 -34.65 -21.39
N GLU A 88 1.03 -33.62 -21.57
CA GLU A 88 2.01 -33.17 -20.57
C GLU A 88 1.34 -32.84 -19.24
N LEU A 89 0.22 -32.11 -19.30
CA LEU A 89 -0.57 -31.72 -18.14
C LEU A 89 -1.09 -32.91 -17.36
N ASN A 90 -1.68 -33.88 -18.06
CA ASN A 90 -2.21 -35.10 -17.44
C ASN A 90 -1.10 -35.99 -16.86
N GLU A 91 0.06 -36.09 -17.54
CA GLU A 91 1.20 -36.86 -17.04
C GLU A 91 1.83 -36.22 -15.80
N PHE A 92 2.00 -34.89 -15.78
CA PHE A 92 2.47 -34.18 -14.60
C PHE A 92 1.50 -34.34 -13.43
N TYR A 93 0.20 -34.16 -13.68
CA TYR A 93 -0.84 -34.30 -12.66
C TYR A 93 -0.80 -35.70 -12.02
N LYS A 94 -0.74 -36.76 -12.84
CA LYS A 94 -0.63 -38.15 -12.36
C LYS A 94 0.68 -38.42 -11.61
N ALA A 95 1.80 -37.88 -12.09
CA ALA A 95 3.10 -38.05 -11.42
C ALA A 95 3.10 -37.35 -10.04
N ALA A 96 2.62 -36.11 -10.00
CA ALA A 96 2.53 -35.33 -8.77
C ALA A 96 1.56 -35.96 -7.75
N GLU A 97 0.47 -36.60 -8.18
CA GLU A 97 -0.45 -37.32 -7.29
C GLU A 97 0.21 -38.54 -6.63
N ASN A 98 1.13 -39.23 -7.31
CA ASN A 98 1.76 -40.46 -6.82
C ASN A 98 3.05 -40.23 -6.00
N GLU A 99 3.68 -39.05 -6.08
CA GLU A 99 4.95 -38.76 -5.41
C GLU A 99 4.78 -37.85 -4.18
N THR A 100 5.00 -36.54 -4.36
CA THR A 100 5.05 -35.51 -3.30
C THR A 100 3.69 -34.85 -3.06
N GLY A 101 2.64 -35.27 -3.78
CA GLY A 101 1.32 -34.64 -3.80
C GLY A 101 1.25 -33.48 -4.79
N ILE A 102 0.06 -33.27 -5.37
CA ILE A 102 -0.25 -32.12 -6.25
C ILE A 102 -0.44 -30.81 -5.45
N ARG A 103 -0.61 -30.91 -4.13
CA ARG A 103 -0.75 -29.78 -3.21
C ARG A 103 0.39 -29.74 -2.20
N ILE A 104 0.81 -28.53 -1.86
CA ILE A 104 1.74 -28.22 -0.78
C ILE A 104 1.10 -27.19 0.13
N GLY A 105 0.75 -27.62 1.35
CA GLY A 105 -0.19 -26.88 2.19
C GLY A 105 -1.49 -26.64 1.43
N ASP A 106 -1.93 -25.39 1.35
CA ASP A 106 -3.14 -24.97 0.65
C ASP A 106 -2.90 -24.57 -0.82
N LYS A 107 -1.68 -24.75 -1.33
CA LYS A 107 -1.28 -24.31 -2.69
C LYS A 107 -1.07 -25.48 -3.64
N SER A 108 -1.40 -25.27 -4.91
CA SER A 108 -1.22 -26.26 -5.99
C SER A 108 0.16 -26.15 -6.62
N ARG A 109 0.80 -27.28 -6.95
CA ARG A 109 2.01 -27.33 -7.79
C ARG A 109 1.74 -27.06 -9.25
N LEU A 110 0.47 -27.09 -9.64
CA LEU A 110 -0.01 -26.73 -10.95
C LEU A 110 -0.53 -25.30 -10.91
N ILE A 111 0.09 -24.42 -11.69
CA ILE A 111 -0.24 -23.00 -11.78
C ILE A 111 -0.94 -22.71 -13.10
N LYS A 112 -2.12 -22.09 -13.00
CA LYS A 112 -2.94 -21.67 -14.14
C LYS A 112 -2.54 -20.26 -14.56
N VAL A 113 -2.05 -20.09 -15.79
CA VAL A 113 -1.81 -18.78 -16.40
C VAL A 113 -2.71 -18.68 -17.62
N VAL A 114 -3.57 -17.68 -17.71
CA VAL A 114 -4.46 -17.50 -18.87
C VAL A 114 -3.92 -16.36 -19.72
N LYS A 115 -3.27 -16.70 -20.84
CA LYS A 115 -2.76 -15.72 -21.81
C LYS A 115 -3.89 -15.10 -22.62
N THR A 116 -4.78 -15.95 -23.14
CA THR A 116 -5.93 -15.57 -23.95
C THR A 116 -7.16 -16.26 -23.38
N PRO A 117 -8.27 -15.53 -23.12
CA PRO A 117 -9.49 -16.15 -22.62
C PRO A 117 -10.01 -17.19 -23.62
N PHE A 118 -10.65 -18.21 -23.09
CA PHE A 118 -11.20 -19.34 -23.82
C PHE A 118 -12.58 -19.67 -23.25
N ASP A 119 -13.36 -20.43 -24.01
CA ASP A 119 -14.69 -20.86 -23.61
C ASP A 119 -14.60 -21.88 -22.45
N ALA A 120 -15.41 -21.67 -21.41
CA ALA A 120 -15.40 -22.52 -20.22
C ALA A 120 -15.93 -23.94 -20.50
N ASP A 121 -16.85 -24.08 -21.47
CA ASP A 121 -17.37 -25.38 -21.88
C ASP A 121 -16.30 -26.15 -22.66
N GLU A 122 -15.58 -25.50 -23.58
CA GLU A 122 -14.43 -26.11 -24.29
C GLU A 122 -13.31 -26.51 -23.31
N ALA A 123 -13.11 -25.74 -22.23
CA ALA A 123 -12.08 -26.02 -21.24
C ALA A 123 -12.39 -27.26 -20.39
N SER A 124 -13.67 -27.51 -20.09
CA SER A 124 -14.12 -28.60 -19.22
C SER A 124 -13.83 -29.98 -19.83
N ASP A 125 -13.79 -30.07 -21.17
CA ASP A 125 -13.48 -31.30 -21.90
C ASP A 125 -11.97 -31.62 -21.96
N HIS A 126 -11.11 -30.63 -21.74
CA HIS A 126 -9.67 -30.74 -22.00
C HIS A 126 -8.80 -30.54 -20.76
N LEU A 127 -9.25 -29.78 -19.76
CA LEU A 127 -8.48 -29.49 -18.55
C LEU A 127 -8.86 -30.44 -17.41
N PRO A 128 -7.87 -30.89 -16.59
CA PRO A 128 -8.18 -31.63 -15.38
C PRO A 128 -9.02 -30.79 -14.41
N LYS A 129 -9.95 -31.43 -13.68
CA LYS A 129 -10.86 -30.78 -12.71
C LYS A 129 -10.17 -29.89 -11.68
N ILE A 130 -8.89 -30.12 -11.39
CA ILE A 130 -8.14 -29.24 -10.49
C ILE A 130 -8.10 -27.78 -10.98
N PHE A 131 -8.21 -27.52 -12.30
CA PHE A 131 -8.28 -26.16 -12.87
C PHE A 131 -9.56 -25.41 -12.55
N GLU A 132 -10.63 -26.10 -12.15
CA GLU A 132 -11.85 -25.50 -11.62
C GLU A 132 -11.66 -25.06 -10.16
N ALA A 133 -10.77 -25.74 -9.43
CA ALA A 133 -10.53 -25.51 -8.00
C ALA A 133 -9.35 -24.56 -7.71
N ILE A 134 -8.54 -24.21 -8.71
CA ILE A 134 -7.41 -23.29 -8.58
C ILE A 134 -7.70 -21.96 -9.26
N LEU A 135 -7.41 -20.87 -8.54
CA LEU A 135 -7.35 -19.54 -9.14
C LEU A 135 -6.15 -19.46 -10.08
N GLY A 136 -6.31 -18.68 -11.15
CA GLY A 136 -5.27 -18.47 -12.15
C GLY A 136 -4.78 -17.03 -12.20
N PHE A 137 -3.76 -16.83 -13.02
CA PHE A 137 -3.22 -15.53 -13.35
C PHE A 137 -3.67 -15.13 -14.75
N ASP A 138 -4.60 -14.19 -14.82
CA ASP A 138 -5.09 -13.67 -16.09
C ASP A 138 -4.14 -12.59 -16.62
N PHE A 139 -3.61 -12.86 -17.81
CA PHE A 139 -2.75 -11.98 -18.59
C PHE A 139 -3.53 -11.28 -19.70
N PHE A 140 -4.77 -10.92 -19.41
CA PHE A 140 -5.62 -10.11 -20.27
C PHE A 140 -6.55 -9.26 -19.42
N GLU A 141 -7.08 -8.21 -20.00
CA GLU A 141 -8.23 -7.49 -19.47
C GLU A 141 -9.36 -7.49 -20.51
N GLN A 142 -10.60 -7.56 -20.04
CA GLN A 142 -11.76 -7.35 -20.89
C GLN A 142 -12.28 -5.94 -20.63
N ASP A 143 -12.34 -5.14 -21.69
CA ASP A 143 -12.90 -3.81 -21.64
C ASP A 143 -14.41 -3.91 -21.29
N PRO A 144 -14.87 -3.31 -20.18
CA PRO A 144 -16.25 -3.47 -19.71
C PRO A 144 -17.31 -2.91 -20.66
N ASP A 145 -16.95 -1.89 -21.45
CA ASP A 145 -17.87 -1.15 -22.30
C ASP A 145 -17.99 -1.78 -23.69
N SER A 146 -16.87 -2.27 -24.23
CA SER A 146 -16.78 -2.86 -25.57
C SER A 146 -16.73 -4.38 -25.58
N GLY A 147 -16.51 -5.02 -24.43
CA GLY A 147 -16.27 -6.46 -24.31
C GLY A 147 -14.96 -6.91 -24.95
N LYS A 148 -14.12 -5.97 -25.41
CA LYS A 148 -12.90 -6.27 -26.15
C LYS A 148 -11.84 -6.82 -25.20
N VAL A 149 -11.30 -7.98 -25.55
CA VAL A 149 -10.18 -8.58 -24.84
C VAL A 149 -8.88 -7.93 -25.29
N VAL A 150 -8.06 -7.52 -24.32
CA VAL A 150 -6.72 -6.98 -24.53
C VAL A 150 -5.73 -7.84 -23.74
N GLU A 151 -4.88 -8.58 -24.45
CA GLU A 151 -3.80 -9.34 -23.84
C GLU A 151 -2.73 -8.40 -23.28
N PHE A 152 -2.15 -8.79 -22.14
CA PHE A 152 -0.99 -8.11 -21.58
C PHE A 152 0.24 -8.51 -22.37
N ASP A 153 0.75 -7.57 -23.16
CA ASP A 153 2.04 -7.65 -23.82
C ASP A 153 2.78 -6.33 -23.63
N GLU A 154 4.08 -6.41 -23.35
CA GLU A 154 4.93 -5.23 -23.23
C GLU A 154 5.02 -4.40 -24.52
N ALA A 155 4.71 -4.99 -25.68
CA ALA A 155 4.69 -4.33 -26.97
C ALA A 155 3.50 -3.36 -27.14
N PHE A 156 2.41 -3.52 -26.38
CA PHE A 156 1.19 -2.70 -26.51
C PHE A 156 1.22 -1.40 -25.68
N GLY A 157 2.41 -0.94 -25.29
CA GLY A 157 2.64 0.35 -24.63
C GLY A 157 2.76 0.27 -23.11
N SER A 158 3.01 1.42 -22.48
CA SER A 158 3.46 1.50 -21.08
C SER A 158 2.47 0.89 -20.07
N ARG A 159 1.15 1.03 -20.30
CA ARG A 159 0.12 0.46 -19.43
C ARG A 159 0.06 -1.07 -19.52
N ALA A 160 0.02 -1.61 -20.75
CA ALA A 160 0.04 -3.06 -20.98
C ALA A 160 1.32 -3.69 -20.44
N LYS A 161 2.46 -3.02 -20.65
CA LYS A 161 3.76 -3.38 -20.06
C LYS A 161 3.72 -3.42 -18.54
N GLN A 162 3.13 -2.42 -17.88
CA GLN A 162 3.01 -2.39 -16.43
C GLN A 162 2.11 -3.52 -15.89
N ASN A 163 0.96 -3.76 -16.53
CA ASN A 163 0.06 -4.85 -16.18
C ASN A 163 0.74 -6.21 -16.33
N TYR A 164 1.47 -6.40 -17.44
CA TYR A 164 2.27 -7.60 -17.71
C TYR A 164 3.29 -7.88 -16.60
N PHE A 165 4.13 -6.90 -16.26
CA PHE A 165 5.12 -7.07 -15.19
C PHE A 165 4.47 -7.29 -13.83
N SER A 166 3.37 -6.60 -13.52
CA SER A 166 2.65 -6.78 -12.26
C SER A 166 2.16 -8.22 -12.10
N ARG A 167 1.57 -8.80 -13.14
CA ARG A 167 1.10 -10.19 -13.13
C ARG A 167 2.25 -11.20 -13.04
N ILE A 168 3.38 -10.96 -13.71
CA ILE A 168 4.56 -11.82 -13.54
C ILE A 168 5.10 -11.75 -12.11
N TYR A 169 5.04 -10.59 -11.46
CA TYR A 169 5.50 -10.47 -10.07
C TYR A 169 4.62 -11.27 -9.12
N ASP A 170 3.29 -11.19 -9.27
CA ASP A 170 2.35 -11.98 -8.47
C ASP A 170 2.62 -13.49 -8.64
N LEU A 171 2.78 -13.91 -9.89
CA LEU A 171 3.11 -15.29 -10.24
C LEU A 171 4.45 -15.74 -9.64
N ALA A 172 5.49 -14.90 -9.75
CA ALA A 172 6.82 -15.22 -9.24
C ALA A 172 6.81 -15.37 -7.71
N SER A 173 6.10 -14.50 -6.99
CA SER A 173 5.96 -14.59 -5.52
C SER A 173 5.26 -15.87 -5.09
N GLU A 174 4.19 -16.27 -5.78
CA GLU A 174 3.48 -17.51 -5.47
C GLU A 174 4.36 -18.75 -5.70
N ILE A 175 5.05 -18.81 -6.84
CA ILE A 175 5.97 -19.92 -7.15
C ILE A 175 7.13 -19.96 -6.16
N ALA A 176 7.72 -18.82 -5.79
CA ALA A 176 8.79 -18.75 -4.82
C ALA A 176 8.36 -19.30 -3.45
N GLY A 177 7.14 -19.01 -3.01
CA GLY A 177 6.56 -19.59 -1.80
C GLY A 177 6.45 -21.11 -1.87
N ILE A 178 5.97 -21.66 -2.99
CA ILE A 178 5.87 -23.12 -3.20
C ILE A 178 7.25 -23.77 -3.16
N LEU A 179 8.22 -23.21 -3.88
CA LEU A 179 9.58 -23.76 -3.95
C LEU A 179 10.30 -23.73 -2.60
N LYS A 180 10.16 -22.64 -1.83
CA LYS A 180 10.71 -22.55 -0.45
C LYS A 180 10.10 -23.61 0.46
N ASN A 181 8.78 -23.82 0.39
CA ASN A 181 8.09 -24.84 1.18
C ASN A 181 8.54 -26.28 0.80
N MET A 182 8.89 -26.51 -0.47
CA MET A 182 9.44 -27.80 -0.93
C MET A 182 10.87 -28.07 -0.48
N GLN A 183 11.73 -27.05 -0.46
CA GLN A 183 13.13 -27.18 -0.02
C GLN A 183 13.24 -27.47 1.49
N GLY A 184 12.24 -27.11 2.29
CA GLY A 184 12.16 -27.37 3.73
C GLY A 184 11.95 -28.83 4.16
N GLY A 185 11.91 -29.79 3.22
CA GLY A 185 11.60 -31.21 3.52
C GLY A 185 12.72 -32.06 4.17
N SER A 186 13.91 -31.51 4.45
CA SER A 186 15.03 -32.29 5.04
C SER A 186 15.78 -31.59 6.19
N ALA A 187 15.18 -30.55 6.75
CA ALA A 187 15.56 -30.06 8.05
C ALA A 187 14.28 -29.59 8.74
N GLN A 188 13.93 -30.24 9.84
CA GLN A 188 13.25 -29.54 10.94
C GLN A 188 14.20 -28.47 11.48
N THR A 189 14.57 -27.49 10.65
CA THR A 189 14.55 -26.13 11.13
C THR A 189 13.08 -25.88 11.38
N GLN A 190 12.72 -26.01 12.65
CA GLN A 190 11.79 -25.06 13.22
C GLN A 190 12.35 -23.68 12.85
N THR A 191 12.01 -23.17 11.67
CA THR A 191 11.40 -21.86 11.70
C THR A 191 10.21 -22.10 12.58
N GLU A 192 10.35 -21.75 13.86
CA GLU A 192 9.21 -21.29 14.62
C GLU A 192 8.29 -20.57 13.64
N PRO A 193 6.97 -20.83 13.64
CA PRO A 193 6.06 -20.03 12.81
C PRO A 193 6.54 -18.60 13.01
N LEU A 194 6.96 -17.90 11.94
CA LEU A 194 7.33 -16.49 12.00
C LEU A 194 6.33 -15.93 12.96
N ALA A 195 6.78 -15.57 14.16
CA ALA A 195 5.85 -15.26 15.24
C ALA A 195 4.85 -14.31 14.60
N LYS A 196 3.54 -14.57 14.76
CA LYS A 196 2.48 -13.73 14.19
C LYS A 196 2.59 -12.33 14.83
N THR A 197 3.59 -11.57 14.41
CA THR A 197 4.00 -10.26 14.89
C THR A 197 3.46 -9.19 13.93
N GLY A 198 2.95 -9.60 12.77
CA GLY A 198 2.22 -8.73 11.88
C GLY A 198 0.76 -8.57 12.30
N LYS A 199 0.29 -7.33 12.28
CA LYS A 199 -1.13 -6.94 12.43
C LYS A 199 -2.01 -7.53 11.33
N THR A 200 -3.29 -7.72 11.62
CA THR A 200 -4.33 -8.05 10.63
C THR A 200 -4.91 -6.77 10.04
N VAL A 201 -4.88 -6.64 8.72
CA VAL A 201 -5.27 -5.43 7.98
C VAL A 201 -6.39 -5.75 7.02
N TYR A 202 -7.55 -5.10 7.18
CA TYR A 202 -8.61 -5.13 6.18
C TYR A 202 -8.32 -4.11 5.07
N LEU A 203 -7.89 -4.56 3.90
CA LEU A 203 -7.68 -3.74 2.72
C LEU A 203 -8.91 -3.82 1.79
N ALA A 204 -9.77 -2.80 1.87
CA ALA A 204 -11.06 -2.76 1.19
C ALA A 204 -10.94 -3.03 -0.32
N ALA A 205 -11.94 -3.69 -0.90
CA ALA A 205 -12.08 -3.80 -2.35
C ALA A 205 -12.34 -2.42 -2.98
N VAL A 206 -11.77 -2.19 -4.16
CA VAL A 206 -11.72 -0.87 -4.81
C VAL A 206 -12.24 -0.92 -6.24
N THR A 207 -12.38 0.25 -6.85
CA THR A 207 -12.72 0.41 -8.26
C THR A 207 -11.51 0.24 -9.18
N SER A 208 -11.78 -0.04 -10.45
CA SER A 208 -10.75 -0.40 -11.44
C SER A 208 -9.66 0.66 -11.66
N ASP A 209 -9.97 1.94 -11.46
CA ASP A 209 -9.03 3.06 -11.60
C ASP A 209 -7.91 3.06 -10.55
N ILE A 210 -8.12 2.42 -9.39
CA ILE A 210 -7.15 2.37 -8.28
C ILE A 210 -6.75 0.94 -7.89
N GLN A 211 -7.22 -0.06 -8.63
CA GLN A 211 -6.95 -1.48 -8.39
C GLN A 211 -5.45 -1.81 -8.40
N SER A 212 -4.70 -1.28 -9.38
CA SER A 212 -3.24 -1.49 -9.44
C SER A 212 -2.51 -0.93 -8.23
N GLY A 213 -3.02 0.18 -7.67
CA GLY A 213 -2.55 0.79 -6.45
C GLY A 213 -2.80 -0.08 -5.22
N ARG A 214 -4.02 -0.61 -5.10
CA ARG A 214 -4.39 -1.57 -4.05
C ARG A 214 -3.51 -2.82 -4.09
N GLU A 215 -3.25 -3.38 -5.27
CA GLU A 215 -2.41 -4.58 -5.43
C GLU A 215 -0.96 -4.34 -5.01
N LYS A 216 -0.40 -3.14 -5.26
CA LYS A 216 0.93 -2.77 -4.74
C LYS A 216 0.94 -2.72 -3.21
N LEU A 217 -0.06 -2.08 -2.60
CA LEU A 217 -0.17 -1.98 -1.15
C LEU A 217 -0.40 -3.36 -0.50
N PHE A 218 -1.26 -4.20 -1.09
CA PHE A 218 -1.47 -5.58 -0.65
C PHE A 218 -0.16 -6.37 -0.58
N ARG A 219 0.65 -6.30 -1.65
CA ARG A 219 1.94 -6.98 -1.73
C ARG A 219 2.89 -6.48 -0.65
N GLU A 220 3.04 -5.17 -0.50
CA GLU A 220 3.95 -4.61 0.50
C GLU A 220 3.54 -4.98 1.94
N LEU A 221 2.24 -4.93 2.25
CA LEU A 221 1.73 -5.33 3.57
C LEU A 221 2.02 -6.82 3.84
N SER A 222 1.80 -7.67 2.82
CA SER A 222 2.06 -9.10 2.92
C SER A 222 3.56 -9.42 3.05
N ASP A 223 4.41 -8.75 2.27
CA ASP A 223 5.87 -8.90 2.31
C ASP A 223 6.45 -8.49 3.66
N ARG A 224 5.79 -7.56 4.36
CA ARG A 224 6.13 -7.10 5.71
C ARG A 224 5.55 -8.00 6.82
N GLY A 225 4.88 -9.10 6.47
CA GLY A 225 4.37 -10.10 7.40
C GLY A 225 3.00 -9.80 8.00
N HIS A 226 2.28 -8.79 7.51
CA HIS A 226 0.90 -8.52 7.93
C HIS A 226 -0.09 -9.50 7.28
N HIS A 227 -1.16 -9.83 7.99
CA HIS A 227 -2.25 -10.63 7.44
C HIS A 227 -3.28 -9.71 6.77
N VAL A 228 -3.44 -9.80 5.45
CA VAL A 228 -4.31 -8.89 4.70
C VAL A 228 -5.64 -9.57 4.33
N LEU A 229 -6.75 -8.96 4.74
CA LEU A 229 -8.12 -9.31 4.37
C LEU A 229 -8.65 -8.33 3.30
N PRO A 230 -9.67 -8.69 2.49
CA PRO A 230 -10.27 -10.01 2.36
C PRO A 230 -9.28 -11.03 1.78
N ASP A 231 -9.29 -12.24 2.34
CA ASP A 231 -8.49 -13.40 1.91
C ASP A 231 -9.25 -14.34 0.95
N ARG A 232 -10.51 -14.00 0.66
CA ARG A 232 -11.42 -14.71 -0.25
C ARG A 232 -12.25 -13.71 -1.04
N PRO A 233 -12.81 -14.10 -2.21
CA PRO A 233 -13.71 -13.23 -2.97
C PRO A 233 -14.90 -12.76 -2.12
N LEU A 234 -15.29 -11.50 -2.31
CA LEU A 234 -16.46 -10.93 -1.63
C LEU A 234 -17.74 -11.34 -2.39
N PRO A 235 -18.82 -11.72 -1.69
CA PRO A 235 -20.10 -12.07 -2.31
C PRO A 235 -20.69 -10.91 -3.14
N THR A 236 -21.50 -11.22 -4.14
CA THR A 236 -22.20 -10.23 -4.98
C THR A 236 -23.57 -9.84 -4.43
N SER A 237 -24.16 -10.64 -3.54
CA SER A 237 -25.38 -10.31 -2.81
C SER A 237 -25.10 -9.30 -1.70
N GLY A 238 -25.89 -8.24 -1.59
CA GLY A 238 -25.67 -7.15 -0.63
C GLY A 238 -25.72 -7.60 0.83
N ILE A 239 -26.59 -8.57 1.17
CA ILE A 239 -26.69 -9.12 2.54
C ILE A 239 -25.42 -9.92 2.86
N GLU A 240 -25.08 -10.90 2.03
CA GLU A 240 -23.92 -11.76 2.24
C GLU A 240 -22.60 -10.96 2.19
N PHE A 241 -22.51 -9.96 1.31
CA PHE A 241 -21.39 -9.02 1.24
C PHE A 241 -21.22 -8.28 2.57
N THR A 242 -22.31 -7.72 3.10
CA THR A 242 -22.31 -6.96 4.36
C THR A 242 -21.87 -7.84 5.53
N GLU A 243 -22.37 -9.07 5.61
CA GLU A 243 -21.99 -10.03 6.67
C GLU A 243 -20.52 -10.43 6.57
N ALA A 244 -20.04 -10.76 5.36
CA ALA A 244 -18.65 -11.15 5.12
C ALA A 244 -17.67 -10.00 5.47
N VAL A 245 -17.98 -8.77 5.05
CA VAL A 245 -17.15 -7.60 5.35
C VAL A 245 -17.13 -7.32 6.85
N ARG A 246 -18.27 -7.41 7.53
CA ARG A 246 -18.35 -7.20 9.00
C ARG A 246 -17.55 -8.27 9.75
N GLU A 247 -17.62 -9.53 9.32
CA GLU A 247 -16.80 -10.62 9.87
C GLU A 247 -15.29 -10.32 9.77
N MET A 248 -14.84 -9.86 8.61
CA MET A 248 -13.43 -9.55 8.36
C MET A 248 -12.96 -8.31 9.11
N LEU A 249 -13.77 -7.24 9.16
CA LEU A 249 -13.48 -6.04 9.95
C LEU A 249 -13.40 -6.34 11.45
N ASN A 250 -14.18 -7.31 11.96
CA ASN A 250 -14.10 -7.74 13.35
C ASN A 250 -12.78 -8.44 13.70
N LYS A 251 -12.13 -9.07 12.71
CA LYS A 251 -10.84 -9.75 12.86
C LYS A 251 -9.63 -8.84 12.63
N ALA A 252 -9.83 -7.64 12.07
CA ALA A 252 -8.76 -6.75 11.70
C ALA A 252 -8.38 -5.77 12.82
N ASP A 253 -7.08 -5.49 12.93
CA ASP A 253 -6.51 -4.43 13.77
C ASP A 253 -6.63 -3.06 13.08
N TYR A 254 -6.51 -3.04 11.76
CA TYR A 254 -6.61 -1.85 10.93
C TYR A 254 -7.54 -2.07 9.74
N SER A 255 -8.16 -1.00 9.24
CA SER A 255 -8.75 -1.02 7.90
C SER A 255 -8.21 0.09 7.01
N ILE A 256 -8.02 -0.22 5.74
CA ILE A 256 -7.52 0.69 4.72
C ILE A 256 -8.55 0.78 3.60
N HIS A 257 -8.95 2.00 3.26
CA HIS A 257 -9.95 2.31 2.25
C HIS A 257 -9.34 3.26 1.22
N LEU A 258 -9.04 2.76 0.02
CA LEU A 258 -8.61 3.59 -1.09
C LEU A 258 -9.85 4.02 -1.88
N VAL A 259 -10.04 5.32 -2.05
CA VAL A 259 -11.21 5.88 -2.73
C VAL A 259 -10.76 6.60 -3.99
N GLY A 260 -11.23 6.11 -5.14
CA GLY A 260 -10.88 6.59 -6.47
C GLY A 260 -11.90 7.55 -7.06
N GLN A 261 -11.83 7.77 -8.38
CA GLN A 261 -12.70 8.67 -9.13
C GLN A 261 -14.06 8.05 -9.45
N LYS A 262 -14.17 6.72 -9.43
CA LYS A 262 -15.40 5.99 -9.78
C LYS A 262 -16.23 5.64 -8.54
N TYR A 263 -17.56 5.68 -8.65
CA TYR A 263 -18.46 5.26 -7.57
C TYR A 263 -18.36 3.77 -7.25
N GLY A 264 -18.25 2.95 -8.30
CA GLY A 264 -18.10 1.50 -8.21
C GLY A 264 -19.41 0.71 -8.33
N MET A 265 -19.27 -0.61 -8.31
CA MET A 265 -20.36 -1.58 -8.37
C MET A 265 -21.23 -1.50 -7.10
N ILE A 266 -22.54 -1.64 -7.28
CA ILE A 266 -23.53 -1.80 -6.22
C ILE A 266 -23.89 -3.30 -6.15
N PRO A 267 -23.71 -3.97 -5.00
CA PRO A 267 -24.15 -5.35 -4.82
C PRO A 267 -25.66 -5.51 -5.05
N GLU A 268 -26.11 -6.74 -5.35
CA GLU A 268 -27.54 -7.03 -5.49
C GLU A 268 -28.29 -6.67 -4.20
N ASP A 269 -29.48 -6.08 -4.35
CA ASP A 269 -30.33 -5.63 -3.24
C ASP A 269 -29.70 -4.59 -2.29
N ALA A 270 -28.55 -4.00 -2.65
CA ALA A 270 -27.94 -2.89 -1.93
C ALA A 270 -28.25 -1.53 -2.60
N SER A 271 -28.13 -0.45 -1.82
CA SER A 271 -28.37 0.93 -2.27
C SER A 271 -27.10 1.74 -2.55
N HIS A 272 -25.94 1.25 -2.10
CA HIS A 272 -24.66 1.96 -2.17
C HIS A 272 -23.57 1.07 -2.75
N SER A 273 -22.49 1.69 -3.25
CA SER A 273 -21.38 0.95 -3.83
C SER A 273 -20.60 0.14 -2.80
N ILE A 274 -19.88 -0.88 -3.26
CA ILE A 274 -19.00 -1.69 -2.41
C ILE A 274 -18.00 -0.83 -1.61
N THR A 275 -17.48 0.25 -2.21
CA THR A 275 -16.51 1.15 -1.55
C THR A 275 -17.16 1.88 -0.38
N LYS A 276 -18.38 2.40 -0.58
CA LYS A 276 -19.13 3.09 0.47
C LYS A 276 -19.58 2.13 1.58
N ILE A 277 -20.14 0.97 1.22
CA ILE A 277 -20.61 -0.02 2.21
C ILE A 277 -19.46 -0.45 3.12
N GLN A 278 -18.29 -0.78 2.55
CA GLN A 278 -17.12 -1.17 3.36
C GLN A 278 -16.66 -0.05 4.29
N ASN A 279 -16.71 1.21 3.84
CA ASN A 279 -16.36 2.35 4.67
C ASN A 279 -17.35 2.54 5.84
N ASP A 280 -18.65 2.49 5.55
CA ASP A 280 -19.72 2.65 6.53
C ASP A 280 -19.65 1.53 7.59
N LEU A 281 -19.41 0.27 7.18
CA LEU A 281 -19.21 -0.85 8.11
C LEU A 281 -17.95 -0.69 8.97
N ALA A 282 -16.89 -0.08 8.43
CA ALA A 282 -15.70 0.23 9.22
C ALA A 282 -15.98 1.34 10.26
N VAL A 283 -16.91 2.27 10.02
CA VAL A 283 -17.39 3.21 11.05
C VAL A 283 -18.14 2.46 12.14
N GLU A 284 -19.05 1.55 11.78
CA GLU A 284 -19.84 0.75 12.74
C GLU A 284 -18.95 -0.08 13.67
N ARG A 285 -17.80 -0.54 13.17
CA ARG A 285 -16.80 -1.32 13.90
C ARG A 285 -16.13 -0.54 15.04
N ILE A 286 -16.09 0.79 14.98
CA ILE A 286 -15.41 1.62 15.99
C ILE A 286 -16.18 1.57 17.32
N GLN A 287 -15.52 1.05 18.35
CA GLN A 287 -16.02 1.02 19.73
C GLN A 287 -15.06 1.79 20.65
N PRO A 288 -15.54 2.45 21.71
CA PRO A 288 -14.72 3.28 22.60
C PRO A 288 -13.51 2.56 23.23
N ASP A 289 -13.64 1.25 23.48
CA ASP A 289 -12.66 0.45 24.23
C ASP A 289 -11.80 -0.47 23.37
N GLN A 290 -11.80 -0.29 22.03
CA GLN A 290 -11.00 -1.11 21.12
C GLN A 290 -10.08 -0.27 20.23
N GLU A 291 -8.83 -0.70 20.13
CA GLU A 291 -7.81 -0.07 19.30
C GLU A 291 -7.96 -0.50 17.82
N PHE A 292 -9.06 -0.09 17.19
CA PHE A 292 -9.28 -0.27 15.74
C PHE A 292 -9.06 1.06 15.04
N ARG A 293 -8.13 1.11 14.08
CA ARG A 293 -7.83 2.33 13.31
C ARG A 293 -8.16 2.17 11.84
N ARG A 294 -8.59 3.27 11.23
CA ARG A 294 -8.98 3.32 9.81
C ARG A 294 -8.04 4.29 9.08
N PHE A 295 -7.55 3.89 7.91
CA PHE A 295 -6.82 4.76 7.00
C PHE A 295 -7.64 4.93 5.73
N ILE A 296 -7.88 6.16 5.33
CA ILE A 296 -8.63 6.48 4.12
C ILE A 296 -7.71 7.29 3.20
N TRP A 297 -7.61 6.87 1.95
CA TRP A 297 -6.82 7.59 0.95
C TRP A 297 -7.68 8.07 -0.20
N MET A 298 -7.38 9.27 -0.68
CA MET A 298 -7.95 9.86 -1.88
C MET A 298 -6.86 10.55 -2.71
N PRO A 299 -6.89 10.46 -4.06
CA PRO A 299 -5.98 11.21 -4.91
C PRO A 299 -6.28 12.72 -4.84
N ARG A 300 -5.24 13.54 -4.99
CA ARG A 300 -5.35 14.99 -5.15
C ARG A 300 -4.65 15.44 -6.44
N PRO A 301 -5.34 16.11 -7.40
CA PRO A 301 -6.76 16.48 -7.35
C PRO A 301 -7.69 15.27 -7.54
N MET A 302 -8.82 15.28 -6.82
CA MET A 302 -9.93 14.35 -7.03
C MET A 302 -10.92 14.97 -8.02
N VAL A 303 -11.13 14.32 -9.16
CA VAL A 303 -12.06 14.77 -10.20
C VAL A 303 -12.98 13.63 -10.56
N THR A 304 -14.29 13.86 -10.52
CA THR A 304 -15.31 12.89 -10.92
C THR A 304 -16.57 13.61 -11.38
N ASP A 305 -17.22 13.09 -12.42
CA ASP A 305 -18.49 13.61 -12.94
C ASP A 305 -19.71 12.85 -12.38
N ASP A 306 -19.50 11.79 -11.58
CA ASP A 306 -20.59 11.03 -10.96
C ASP A 306 -21.05 11.71 -9.66
N GLU A 307 -22.28 12.26 -9.65
CA GLU A 307 -22.86 12.94 -8.49
C GLU A 307 -22.89 12.08 -7.22
N ARG A 308 -23.02 10.75 -7.34
CA ARG A 308 -23.01 9.84 -6.18
C ARG A 308 -21.62 9.75 -5.58
N GLN A 309 -20.59 9.71 -6.43
CA GLN A 309 -19.21 9.72 -5.97
C GLN A 309 -18.81 11.07 -5.38
N GLN A 310 -19.26 12.18 -5.97
CA GLN A 310 -19.06 13.51 -5.38
C GLN A 310 -19.67 13.58 -3.97
N LYS A 311 -20.92 13.13 -3.79
CA LYS A 311 -21.56 13.08 -2.46
C LYS A 311 -20.78 12.22 -1.47
N PHE A 312 -20.28 11.06 -1.91
CA PHE A 312 -19.48 10.20 -1.04
C PHE A 312 -18.14 10.84 -0.65
N ILE A 313 -17.44 11.47 -1.59
CA ILE A 313 -16.19 12.21 -1.32
C ILE A 313 -16.46 13.37 -0.34
N THR A 314 -17.48 14.19 -0.61
CA THR A 314 -17.85 15.29 0.30
C THR A 314 -18.20 14.76 1.69
N GLN A 315 -18.92 13.64 1.78
CA GLN A 315 -19.19 12.99 3.06
C GLN A 315 -17.89 12.60 3.77
N LEU A 316 -16.95 11.95 3.06
CA LEU A 316 -15.66 11.59 3.62
C LEU A 316 -14.82 12.79 4.06
N GLN A 317 -15.00 13.98 3.48
CA GLN A 317 -14.23 15.19 3.78
C GLN A 317 -14.86 16.06 4.88
N GLU A 318 -16.19 16.06 4.98
CA GLU A 318 -16.92 17.04 5.79
C GLU A 318 -17.68 16.40 6.96
N ASP A 319 -18.07 15.13 6.87
CA ASP A 319 -18.88 14.46 7.89
C ASP A 319 -18.01 13.95 9.06
N PRO A 320 -18.18 14.48 10.29
CA PRO A 320 -17.44 14.02 11.46
C PRO A 320 -17.64 12.53 11.77
N ASN A 321 -18.78 11.95 11.40
CA ASN A 321 -19.01 10.51 11.58
C ASN A 321 -18.19 9.67 10.60
N ALA A 322 -18.01 10.13 9.37
CA ALA A 322 -17.18 9.43 8.38
C ALA A 322 -15.72 9.36 8.84
N HIS A 323 -15.23 10.41 9.51
CA HIS A 323 -13.89 10.51 10.10
C HIS A 323 -13.67 9.72 11.40
N ARG A 324 -14.71 9.09 11.96
CA ARG A 324 -14.59 8.45 13.28
C ARG A 324 -13.54 7.34 13.26
N GLY A 325 -12.47 7.52 14.04
CA GLY A 325 -11.32 6.61 14.08
C GLY A 325 -10.57 6.47 12.76
N ALA A 326 -10.74 7.43 11.83
CA ALA A 326 -10.14 7.43 10.51
C ALA A 326 -9.12 8.55 10.34
N GLU A 327 -7.99 8.20 9.74
CA GLU A 327 -6.99 9.13 9.24
C GLU A 327 -7.18 9.26 7.73
N LEU A 328 -7.62 10.44 7.28
CA LEU A 328 -7.83 10.73 5.86
C LEU A 328 -6.59 11.40 5.26
N MET A 329 -6.09 10.83 4.16
CA MET A 329 -4.96 11.37 3.40
C MET A 329 -5.34 11.67 1.95
N GLU A 330 -5.21 12.94 1.58
CA GLU A 330 -5.41 13.44 0.21
C GLU A 330 -4.05 13.75 -0.43
N ASP A 331 -3.44 12.75 -1.06
CA ASP A 331 -2.08 12.84 -1.60
C ASP A 331 -1.84 11.80 -2.70
N SER A 332 -0.60 11.66 -3.16
CA SER A 332 -0.17 10.52 -3.98
C SER A 332 -0.32 9.20 -3.22
N LEU A 333 -0.57 8.12 -3.95
CA LEU A 333 -0.71 6.79 -3.35
C LEU A 333 0.62 6.28 -2.77
N ASP A 334 1.76 6.67 -3.35
CA ASP A 334 3.07 6.30 -2.84
C ASP A 334 3.31 6.90 -1.45
N ASN A 335 2.99 8.19 -1.24
CA ASN A 335 3.08 8.82 0.09
C ASN A 335 2.17 8.14 1.11
N PHE A 336 0.97 7.76 0.70
CA PHE A 336 0.04 7.05 1.57
C PHE A 336 0.52 5.65 1.92
N ARG A 337 1.09 4.94 0.96
CA ARG A 337 1.67 3.62 1.17
C ARG A 337 2.79 3.68 2.20
N ASP A 338 3.73 4.60 2.02
CA ASP A 338 4.86 4.79 2.93
C ASP A 338 4.36 5.15 4.35
N TYR A 339 3.35 6.02 4.44
CA TYR A 339 2.69 6.40 5.68
C TYR A 339 2.04 5.21 6.41
N VAL A 340 1.19 4.45 5.72
CA VAL A 340 0.48 3.29 6.30
C VAL A 340 1.47 2.23 6.78
N VAL A 341 2.48 1.97 5.97
CA VAL A 341 3.56 1.02 6.29
C VAL A 341 4.31 1.45 7.54
N GLU A 342 4.63 2.73 7.68
CA GLU A 342 5.27 3.26 8.88
C GLU A 342 4.39 3.12 10.11
N LYS A 343 3.10 3.40 10.00
CA LYS A 343 2.13 3.24 11.09
C LYS A 343 1.88 1.78 11.50
N LEU A 344 2.05 0.85 10.58
CA LEU A 344 1.87 -0.59 10.79
C LEU A 344 3.12 -1.29 11.32
N LYS A 345 4.30 -0.67 11.21
CA LYS A 345 5.47 -1.16 11.94
C LYS A 345 5.10 -1.16 13.42
N GLU A 346 5.20 -2.33 14.06
CA GLU A 346 5.27 -2.35 15.51
C GLU A 346 6.40 -1.40 15.89
N LYS A 347 6.04 -0.30 16.56
CA LYS A 347 6.96 0.27 17.55
C LYS A 347 7.42 -0.97 18.32
N PRO A 348 8.73 -1.22 18.46
CA PRO A 348 9.15 -2.05 19.57
C PRO A 348 8.34 -1.54 20.78
N GLU A 349 7.98 -2.40 21.70
CA GLU A 349 8.13 -1.97 23.07
C GLU A 349 9.58 -1.48 23.18
N GLN A 350 9.81 -0.22 22.78
CA GLN A 350 10.67 0.66 23.48
C GLN A 350 10.04 0.57 24.85
N LYS A 351 10.56 -0.39 25.64
CA LYS A 351 10.91 -0.18 27.04
C LYS A 351 10.99 1.30 27.14
N GLU A 352 9.99 1.84 27.82
CA GLU A 352 9.92 3.23 28.20
C GLU A 352 11.38 3.69 28.35
N SER A 353 11.91 4.36 27.32
CA SER A 353 12.82 5.42 27.62
C SER A 353 11.86 6.37 28.27
N THR A 354 11.71 6.15 29.58
CA THR A 354 11.33 7.14 30.54
C THR A 354 12.25 8.33 30.27
N ILE A 355 11.92 9.15 29.29
CA ILE A 355 11.49 10.47 29.67
C ILE A 355 10.21 10.15 30.43
N ALA A 356 10.36 10.06 31.75
CA ALA A 356 9.26 9.79 32.66
C ALA A 356 8.06 10.65 32.25
N PRO A 357 6.82 10.31 32.65
CA PRO A 357 5.86 11.38 32.86
C PRO A 357 6.60 12.42 33.68
N ASN A 358 6.81 13.60 33.11
CA ASN A 358 7.66 14.59 33.73
C ASN A 358 6.95 14.96 35.03
N ASP A 359 7.42 14.36 36.12
CA ASP A 359 7.13 14.76 37.49
C ASP A 359 7.86 16.09 37.78
N SER A 360 8.41 16.74 36.75
CA SER A 360 8.58 18.19 36.66
C SER A 360 7.55 18.79 35.70
N SER A 361 6.69 19.64 36.24
CA SER A 361 5.64 20.44 35.60
C SER A 361 6.15 21.49 34.58
N THR A 362 7.02 21.09 33.65
CA THR A 362 7.71 22.00 32.74
C THR A 362 7.00 22.02 31.38
N SER A 363 6.28 23.11 31.09
CA SER A 363 5.57 23.30 29.82
C SER A 363 6.54 23.35 28.62
N SER A 364 6.10 22.80 27.49
CA SER A 364 6.91 22.66 26.28
C SER A 364 6.47 23.64 25.17
N VAL A 365 7.43 24.21 24.44
CA VAL A 365 7.21 25.19 23.37
C VAL A 365 7.84 24.69 22.08
N TYR A 366 7.06 24.64 21.00
CA TYR A 366 7.61 24.47 19.67
C TYR A 366 7.94 25.83 19.04
N LEU A 367 9.23 26.14 18.94
CA LEU A 367 9.76 27.33 18.29
C LEU A 367 9.95 27.03 16.79
N ILE A 368 9.05 27.56 15.96
CA ILE A 368 9.02 27.32 14.51
C ILE A 368 9.71 28.48 13.80
N PHE A 369 10.78 28.20 13.06
CA PHE A 369 11.49 29.18 12.25
C PHE A 369 11.93 28.58 10.91
N ASP A 370 12.25 29.44 9.95
CA ASP A 370 12.83 29.04 8.67
C ASP A 370 14.35 28.91 8.80
N GLN A 371 15.00 28.06 8.03
CA GLN A 371 16.46 27.85 8.13
C GLN A 371 17.24 29.16 7.94
N LYS A 372 16.71 30.14 7.19
CA LYS A 372 17.31 31.48 7.04
C LYS A 372 17.37 32.31 8.33
N ASP A 373 16.68 31.87 9.37
CA ASP A 373 16.54 32.53 10.66
C ASP A 373 17.28 31.83 11.80
N ASP A 374 17.97 30.71 11.52
CA ASP A 374 18.66 29.88 12.51
C ASP A 374 19.63 30.68 13.41
N GLU A 375 20.46 31.55 12.82
CA GLU A 375 21.39 32.39 13.58
C GLU A 375 20.71 33.44 14.47
N LYS A 376 19.44 33.79 14.20
CA LYS A 376 18.71 34.85 14.91
C LYS A 376 17.85 34.32 16.05
N VAL A 377 17.54 33.02 16.07
CA VAL A 377 16.64 32.44 17.07
C VAL A 377 17.35 32.01 18.35
N GLY A 378 18.67 31.91 18.38
CA GLY A 378 19.42 31.44 19.56
C GLY A 378 19.09 32.21 20.85
N GLN A 379 19.00 33.54 20.80
CA GLN A 379 18.64 34.36 21.98
C GLN A 379 17.22 34.08 22.48
N LEU A 380 16.32 33.74 21.56
CA LEU A 380 14.94 33.42 21.86
C LEU A 380 14.80 32.02 22.47
N GLU A 381 15.54 31.06 21.93
CA GLU A 381 15.64 29.70 22.45
C GLU A 381 16.22 29.67 23.87
N ASP A 382 17.39 30.32 24.08
CA ASP A 382 18.04 30.45 25.38
C ASP A 382 17.10 31.08 26.41
N TYR A 383 16.41 32.16 26.04
CA TYR A 383 15.48 32.85 26.95
C TYR A 383 14.28 31.99 27.36
N LEU A 384 13.68 31.26 26.42
CA LEU A 384 12.56 30.36 26.73
C LEU A 384 13.03 29.22 27.66
N PHE A 385 14.20 28.66 27.39
CA PHE A 385 14.81 27.62 28.22
C PHE A 385 15.14 28.12 29.63
N ASP A 386 15.74 29.30 29.77
CA ASP A 386 16.06 29.94 31.06
C ASP A 386 14.81 30.26 31.89
N LYS A 387 13.64 30.38 31.24
CA LYS A 387 12.36 30.51 31.92
C LYS A 387 11.79 29.17 32.38
N GLY A 388 12.51 28.07 32.20
CA GLY A 388 12.06 26.72 32.56
C GLY A 388 10.95 26.25 31.61
N LEU A 389 11.12 26.44 30.31
CA LEU A 389 10.29 25.84 29.28
C LEU A 389 11.16 24.89 28.46
N GLU A 390 10.60 23.75 28.07
CA GLU A 390 11.28 22.85 27.14
C GLU A 390 11.12 23.37 25.72
N VAL A 391 12.22 23.70 25.03
CA VAL A 391 12.17 24.29 23.69
C VAL A 391 12.46 23.24 22.63
N MET A 392 11.51 23.05 21.72
CA MET A 392 11.69 22.22 20.53
C MET A 392 11.94 23.11 19.32
N VAL A 393 12.89 22.74 18.47
CA VAL A 393 13.24 23.46 17.23
C VAL A 393 13.06 22.57 15.99
N PRO A 394 12.88 23.15 14.77
CA PRO A 394 12.71 22.37 13.55
C PRO A 394 14.00 21.60 13.22
N SER A 395 13.85 20.50 12.49
CA SER A 395 14.99 19.76 11.93
C SER A 395 15.18 20.20 10.49
N PHE A 396 16.40 20.59 10.13
CA PHE A 396 16.74 21.03 8.76
C PHE A 396 17.63 20.02 8.02
N ASP A 397 18.21 19.07 8.74
CA ASP A 397 19.05 18.00 8.22
C ASP A 397 18.31 16.66 8.27
N GLY A 398 18.46 15.86 7.22
CA GLY A 398 17.81 14.55 7.07
C GLY A 398 17.00 14.42 5.79
N GLU A 399 16.30 13.30 5.63
CA GLU A 399 15.35 13.12 4.52
C GLU A 399 14.11 14.01 4.73
N GLU A 400 13.52 14.50 3.65
CA GLU A 400 12.36 15.41 3.71
C GLU A 400 11.16 14.79 4.46
N ALA A 401 11.01 13.47 4.36
CA ALA A 401 10.00 12.71 5.09
C ALA A 401 10.22 12.77 6.61
N ASP A 402 11.45 12.56 7.07
CA ASP A 402 11.82 12.62 8.49
C ASP A 402 11.63 14.03 9.06
N ILE A 403 12.05 15.06 8.30
CA ILE A 403 11.86 16.47 8.66
C ILE A 403 10.37 16.79 8.84
N LYS A 404 9.53 16.31 7.91
CA LYS A 404 8.08 16.51 7.95
C LYS A 404 7.44 15.76 9.12
N GLN A 405 7.84 14.52 9.37
CA GLN A 405 7.33 13.71 10.49
C GLN A 405 7.72 14.34 11.83
N ALA A 406 8.97 14.76 11.99
CA ALA A 406 9.45 15.42 13.21
C ALA A 406 8.82 16.81 13.42
N HIS A 407 8.40 17.51 12.35
CA HIS A 407 7.59 18.73 12.46
C HIS A 407 6.18 18.45 13.00
N ILE A 408 5.53 17.39 12.49
CA ILE A 408 4.20 16.96 12.92
C ILE A 408 4.22 16.52 14.39
N GLU A 409 5.20 15.73 14.79
CA GLU A 409 5.32 15.26 16.19
C GLU A 409 5.47 16.42 17.17
N ARG A 410 6.35 17.39 16.88
CA ARG A 410 6.51 18.58 17.72
C ARG A 410 5.22 19.40 17.83
N MET A 411 4.44 19.51 16.74
CA MET A 411 3.12 20.14 16.78
C MET A 411 2.09 19.35 17.62
N ILE A 412 2.16 18.02 17.63
CA ILE A 412 1.24 17.18 18.40
C ILE A 412 1.54 17.29 19.90
N TYR A 413 2.82 17.22 20.27
CA TYR A 413 3.23 17.03 21.65
C TYR A 413 3.58 18.32 22.42
N CYS A 414 3.75 19.47 21.76
CA CYS A 414 4.04 20.72 22.48
C CYS A 414 2.85 21.29 23.24
N ASP A 415 3.07 22.14 24.25
CA ASP A 415 2.00 22.87 24.93
C ASP A 415 1.63 24.16 24.21
N ALA A 416 2.63 24.85 23.64
CA ALA A 416 2.45 26.08 22.89
C ALA A 416 3.36 26.18 21.67
N VAL A 417 3.03 27.12 20.79
CA VAL A 417 3.77 27.37 19.55
C VAL A 417 4.18 28.83 19.44
N LEU A 418 5.44 29.05 19.09
CA LEU A 418 5.99 30.36 18.77
C LEU A 418 6.56 30.32 17.34
N ILE A 419 5.95 31.03 16.40
CA ILE A 419 6.44 31.14 15.02
C ILE A 419 7.33 32.38 14.91
N PHE A 420 8.62 32.19 14.69
CA PHE A 420 9.56 33.28 14.44
C PHE A 420 9.52 33.68 12.97
N TYR A 421 9.32 34.97 12.72
CA TYR A 421 9.25 35.58 11.40
C TYR A 421 10.33 36.65 11.24
N GLY A 422 11.54 36.20 10.92
CA GLY A 422 12.67 37.01 10.49
C GLY A 422 12.75 37.08 8.96
N ASN A 423 13.82 36.57 8.38
CA ASN A 423 14.12 36.55 6.96
C ASN A 423 13.20 35.64 6.11
N ALA A 424 12.32 34.85 6.73
CA ALA A 424 11.30 34.05 6.03
C ALA A 424 10.35 34.90 5.18
N ASP A 425 9.52 34.25 4.34
CA ASP A 425 8.47 34.93 3.58
C ASP A 425 7.11 34.88 4.30
N ARG A 426 6.26 35.90 4.11
CA ARG A 426 4.89 35.90 4.68
C ARG A 426 4.11 34.62 4.35
N SER A 427 4.21 34.13 3.11
CA SER A 427 3.51 32.91 2.69
C SER A 427 3.94 31.69 3.49
N TRP A 428 5.20 31.65 3.92
CA TRP A 428 5.71 30.58 4.79
C TRP A 428 5.05 30.64 6.18
N VAL A 429 4.93 31.84 6.77
CA VAL A 429 4.25 32.01 8.07
C VAL A 429 2.77 31.62 7.97
N ASP A 430 2.08 32.06 6.93
CA ASP A 430 0.67 31.73 6.70
C ASP A 430 0.48 30.21 6.51
N MET A 431 1.41 29.54 5.82
CA MET A 431 1.45 28.08 5.72
C MET A 431 1.67 27.40 7.08
N LYS A 432 2.59 27.90 7.92
CA LYS A 432 2.80 27.34 9.26
C LYS A 432 1.56 27.49 10.14
N LEU A 433 0.88 28.62 10.09
CA LEU A 433 -0.40 28.81 10.78
C LEU A 433 -1.49 27.84 10.27
N MET A 434 -1.55 27.57 8.97
CA MET A 434 -2.44 26.55 8.41
C MET A 434 -2.11 25.14 8.91
N ASN A 435 -0.82 24.80 9.07
CA ASN A 435 -0.42 23.52 9.63
C ASN A 435 -0.88 23.37 11.08
N LEU A 436 -0.82 24.43 11.89
CA LEU A 436 -1.33 24.40 13.26
C LEU A 436 -2.84 24.10 13.33
N MET A 437 -3.63 24.58 12.34
CA MET A 437 -5.06 24.25 12.25
C MET A 437 -5.30 22.77 11.94
N LYS A 438 -4.36 22.10 11.27
CA LYS A 438 -4.44 20.67 10.94
C LYS A 438 -3.94 19.75 12.05
N ALA A 439 -3.28 20.30 13.08
CA ALA A 439 -2.70 19.53 14.18
C ALA A 439 -3.67 18.54 14.86
N PRO A 440 -4.96 18.87 15.08
CA PRO A 440 -5.92 17.90 15.61
C PRO A 440 -6.08 16.66 14.72
N GLY A 441 -6.04 16.85 13.39
CA GLY A 441 -6.10 15.75 12.41
C GLY A 441 -4.85 14.87 12.38
N TYR A 442 -3.73 15.32 12.97
CA TYR A 442 -2.52 14.52 13.14
C TYR A 442 -2.43 13.82 14.50
N GLY A 443 -3.43 13.97 15.37
CA GLY A 443 -3.47 13.31 16.68
C GLY A 443 -3.26 14.23 17.89
N ARG A 444 -3.24 15.55 17.70
CA ARG A 444 -3.22 16.49 18.83
C ARG A 444 -4.55 16.50 19.58
N ILE A 445 -4.53 16.12 20.85
CA ILE A 445 -5.73 15.99 21.69
C ILE A 445 -6.16 17.27 22.41
N ASN A 446 -5.19 18.11 22.81
CA ASN A 446 -5.45 19.35 23.56
C ASN A 446 -5.19 20.58 22.69
N PRO A 447 -5.98 21.67 22.79
CA PRO A 447 -5.63 22.92 22.12
C PRO A 447 -4.26 23.44 22.60
N TYR A 448 -3.58 24.20 21.75
CA TYR A 448 -2.38 24.92 22.18
C TYR A 448 -2.75 25.93 23.27
N GLN A 449 -2.00 25.93 24.38
CA GLN A 449 -2.19 26.87 25.47
C GLN A 449 -1.92 28.30 25.01
N ALA A 450 -0.92 28.49 24.13
CA ALA A 450 -0.63 29.74 23.47
C ALA A 450 -0.14 29.53 22.02
N LYS A 451 -0.49 30.47 21.14
CA LYS A 451 -0.01 30.53 19.75
C LYS A 451 0.41 31.97 19.46
N THR A 452 1.69 32.17 19.14
CA THR A 452 2.23 33.50 18.91
C THR A 452 3.07 33.54 17.64
N VAL A 453 2.94 34.60 16.86
CA VAL A 453 3.84 34.95 15.74
C VAL A 453 4.73 36.11 16.20
N TYR A 454 6.04 35.86 16.24
CA TYR A 454 7.06 36.81 16.63
C TYR A 454 7.70 37.44 15.39
N LEU A 455 7.41 38.70 15.12
CA LEU A 455 7.97 39.46 14.01
C LEU A 455 9.31 40.07 14.42
N ALA A 456 10.39 39.61 13.78
CA ALA A 456 11.74 40.11 14.01
C ALA A 456 12.31 40.86 12.80
N PRO A 457 13.29 41.76 12.98
CA PRO A 457 13.99 42.42 11.88
C PRO A 457 14.68 41.45 10.89
N PRO A 458 14.84 41.84 9.61
CA PRO A 458 14.54 43.17 9.06
C PRO A 458 13.04 43.40 8.87
N MET A 459 12.59 44.62 9.17
CA MET A 459 11.21 45.02 8.93
C MET A 459 10.98 45.36 7.46
N ASP A 460 9.85 44.91 6.94
CA ASP A 460 9.36 45.32 5.62
C ASP A 460 7.91 45.83 5.69
N ARG A 461 7.42 46.34 4.56
CA ARG A 461 6.05 46.86 4.45
C ARG A 461 4.97 45.80 4.77
N ARG A 462 5.27 44.51 4.56
CA ARG A 462 4.32 43.41 4.80
C ARG A 462 4.27 43.03 6.28
N LYS A 463 5.41 42.97 6.97
CA LYS A 463 5.54 42.72 8.41
C LYS A 463 4.91 43.80 9.26
N GLN A 464 5.13 45.07 8.92
CA GLN A 464 4.54 46.23 9.62
C GLN A 464 3.00 46.21 9.63
N ARG A 465 2.38 45.52 8.65
CA ARG A 465 0.93 45.40 8.51
C ARG A 465 0.43 43.98 8.81
N TYR A 466 1.28 43.11 9.33
CA TYR A 466 0.93 41.71 9.57
C TYR A 466 -0.07 41.63 10.74
N ARG A 467 -1.21 40.98 10.49
CA ARG A 467 -2.26 40.73 11.47
C ARG A 467 -2.93 39.40 11.12
N THR A 468 -3.28 38.63 12.15
CA THR A 468 -4.00 37.36 12.00
C THR A 468 -4.93 37.14 13.20
N HIS A 469 -6.00 36.38 13.01
CA HIS A 469 -6.85 35.88 14.09
C HIS A 469 -6.42 34.49 14.58
N ALA A 470 -5.45 33.86 13.92
CA ALA A 470 -5.03 32.50 14.23
C ALA A 470 -4.05 32.40 15.42
N ALA A 471 -3.38 33.49 15.76
CA ALA A 471 -2.33 33.60 16.78
C ALA A 471 -2.20 35.05 17.28
N GLU A 472 -1.66 35.22 18.49
CA GLU A 472 -1.19 36.52 18.97
C GLU A 472 0.00 36.99 18.11
N VAL A 473 0.12 38.29 17.88
CA VAL A 473 1.20 38.85 17.05
C VAL A 473 2.02 39.81 17.89
N VAL A 474 3.32 39.55 17.95
CA VAL A 474 4.29 40.31 18.71
C VAL A 474 5.33 40.89 17.76
N VAL A 475 5.74 42.13 17.98
CA VAL A 475 6.59 42.90 17.05
C VAL A 475 7.82 43.42 17.77
N GLN A 476 9.00 42.97 17.34
CA GLN A 476 10.28 43.50 17.80
C GLN A 476 10.71 44.68 16.90
N GLU A 477 10.64 45.91 17.39
CA GLU A 477 10.95 47.10 16.57
C GLU A 477 12.45 47.32 16.32
N GLY A 478 13.33 46.91 17.24
CA GLY A 478 14.78 47.08 17.14
C GLY A 478 15.53 45.78 16.83
N GLU A 479 16.81 45.87 16.48
CA GLU A 479 17.67 44.69 16.21
C GLU A 479 17.93 43.84 17.46
N ALA A 480 17.87 44.44 18.65
CA ALA A 480 18.06 43.73 19.90
C ALA A 480 16.79 42.96 20.32
N PHE A 481 16.97 41.73 20.79
CA PHE A 481 15.92 40.95 21.42
C PHE A 481 15.37 41.67 22.66
N ASP A 482 14.04 41.79 22.76
CA ASP A 482 13.34 42.37 23.92
C ASP A 482 12.55 41.26 24.64
N PRO A 483 13.03 40.78 25.79
CA PRO A 483 12.37 39.73 26.58
C PRO A 483 10.93 40.04 26.98
N ALA A 484 10.58 41.32 27.18
CA ALA A 484 9.26 41.74 27.66
C ALA A 484 8.15 41.40 26.67
N LEU A 485 8.50 41.26 25.39
CA LEU A 485 7.60 40.89 24.31
C LEU A 485 6.97 39.49 24.48
N LEU A 486 7.57 38.62 25.29
CA LEU A 486 7.10 37.25 25.53
C LEU A 486 6.46 37.04 26.90
N ASP A 487 6.33 38.08 27.72
CA ASP A 487 5.80 37.95 29.08
C ASP A 487 4.37 37.37 29.10
N SER A 488 3.51 37.83 28.18
CA SER A 488 2.15 37.30 27.99
C SER A 488 2.18 35.79 27.66
N PHE A 489 3.01 35.40 26.70
CA PHE A 489 3.19 34.03 26.26
C PHE A 489 3.68 33.12 27.40
N ILE A 490 4.73 33.53 28.11
CA ILE A 490 5.31 32.77 29.23
C ILE A 490 4.33 32.68 30.40
N SER A 491 3.64 33.77 30.73
CA SER A 491 2.67 33.78 31.83
C SER A 491 1.48 32.86 31.59
N THR A 492 1.13 32.61 30.33
CA THR A 492 0.07 31.67 29.96
C THR A 492 0.50 30.22 30.20
N LEU A 493 1.78 29.91 29.99
CA LEU A 493 2.33 28.56 30.11
C LEU A 493 2.75 28.16 31.53
N LYS A 494 2.80 29.12 32.45
CA LYS A 494 3.19 28.92 33.86
C LYS A 494 2.00 28.95 34.84
N LYS A 495 0.78 29.02 34.32
CA LYS A 495 -0.46 28.88 35.11
C LYS A 495 -0.83 27.42 35.23
#